data_AF-A0A538DAU0-F1
#
_entry.id   AF-A0A538DAU0-F1
#
_cell.length_a   1.000
_cell.length_b   1.000
_cell.length_c   1.000
_cell.angle_alpha   90.00
_cell.angle_beta   90.00
_cell.angle_gamma   90.00
#
_symmetry.space_group_name_H-M   'P 1'
#
loop_
_entity.id
_entity.type
_entity.pdbx_description
1 polymer ?
#
loop_
_entity_poly.entity_id
_entity_poly.type
_entity_poly.pdbx_seq_one_letter_code
_entity_poly.pdbx_strand_id
1 'polypeptide(L)'
;MEGYDVITSDEHKLGHVVGTIHVDNGEKVVRLTVSKELVEESPKVQDEFDARAVAEHYGLASGYDAPATLGDGELLPDDPALTAEDDELRAGIPTAEQERLRARRGDVTPESPGLLGERNPPRYEET
;
A
#
# COMPACT_ATOMS: atom_id res chain seq x y z
N MET A 1 19.30 -17.06 -25.91
CA MET A 1 18.48 -16.44 -26.95
C MET A 1 19.08 -15.08 -27.21
N GLU A 2 20.03 -15.03 -28.15
CA GLU A 2 20.77 -13.82 -28.50
C GLU A 2 19.93 -12.92 -29.42
N GLY A 3 20.09 -11.61 -29.30
CA GLY A 3 19.58 -10.64 -30.30
C GLY A 3 18.22 -10.00 -30.01
N TYR A 4 17.78 -9.94 -28.75
CA TYR A 4 16.64 -9.10 -28.34
C TYR A 4 17.10 -7.67 -28.10
N ASP A 5 16.30 -6.70 -28.55
CA ASP A 5 16.53 -5.28 -28.24
C ASP A 5 16.04 -4.95 -26.83
N VAL A 6 16.87 -4.27 -26.04
CA VAL A 6 16.51 -3.79 -24.70
C VAL A 6 16.05 -2.35 -24.79
N ILE A 7 14.81 -2.09 -24.38
CA ILE A 7 14.18 -0.76 -24.33
C ILE A 7 13.83 -0.42 -22.89
N THR A 8 14.19 0.77 -22.44
CA THR A 8 13.91 1.29 -21.08
C THR A 8 12.56 2.01 -20.98
N SER A 9 12.16 2.38 -19.76
CA SER A 9 10.86 3.03 -19.54
C SER A 9 10.75 4.41 -20.17
N ASP A 10 11.87 5.08 -20.39
CA ASP A 10 12.02 6.33 -21.15
C ASP A 10 12.16 6.09 -22.66
N GLU A 11 11.80 4.91 -23.15
CA GLU A 11 11.83 4.48 -24.55
C GLU A 11 13.22 4.51 -25.21
N HIS A 12 14.29 4.52 -24.42
CA HIS A 12 15.65 4.46 -24.95
C HIS A 12 16.10 3.02 -25.23
N LYS A 13 16.77 2.83 -26.36
CA LYS A 13 17.44 1.57 -26.69
C LYS A 13 18.80 1.51 -26.00
N LEU A 14 19.00 0.50 -25.16
CA LEU A 14 20.28 0.27 -24.46
C LEU A 14 21.25 -0.59 -25.27
N GLY A 15 20.74 -1.55 -26.04
CA GLY A 15 21.56 -2.50 -26.77
C GLY A 15 20.85 -3.82 -26.99
N HIS A 16 21.64 -4.89 -27.06
CA HIS A 16 21.15 -6.24 -27.33
C HIS A 16 21.48 -7.21 -26.19
N VAL A 17 20.59 -8.16 -25.95
CA VAL A 17 20.82 -9.23 -24.98
C VAL A 17 21.79 -10.26 -25.55
N VAL A 18 22.91 -10.47 -24.85
CA VAL A 18 23.99 -11.40 -25.21
C VAL A 18 23.91 -12.74 -24.46
N GLY A 19 22.83 -12.97 -23.69
CA GLY A 19 22.65 -14.13 -22.82
C GLY A 19 21.32 -14.87 -23.00
N THR A 20 21.10 -15.94 -22.24
CA THR A 20 19.83 -16.68 -22.21
C THR A 20 18.83 -16.06 -21.25
N ILE A 21 17.83 -15.38 -21.81
CA ILE A 21 16.62 -14.93 -21.12
C ILE A 21 15.44 -15.83 -21.52
N HIS A 22 14.55 -16.13 -20.57
CA HIS A 22 13.30 -16.83 -20.85
C HIS A 22 12.23 -15.76 -21.10
N VAL A 23 11.75 -15.65 -22.34
CA VAL A 23 10.73 -14.65 -22.72
C VAL A 23 9.64 -15.35 -23.53
N ASP A 24 8.38 -15.01 -23.24
CA ASP A 24 7.23 -15.50 -23.98
C ASP A 24 7.21 -14.86 -25.37
N ASN A 25 7.11 -15.69 -26.40
CA ASN A 25 7.62 -15.38 -27.72
C ASN A 25 6.54 -14.72 -28.60
N GLY A 26 6.66 -13.40 -28.83
CA GLY A 26 5.81 -12.64 -29.76
C GLY A 26 6.55 -11.45 -30.41
N GLU A 27 7.41 -10.77 -29.65
CA GLU A 27 8.29 -9.69 -30.11
C GLU A 27 9.72 -9.90 -29.60
N LYS A 28 10.73 -9.60 -30.42
CA LYS A 28 12.16 -9.69 -30.05
C LYS A 28 12.62 -8.47 -29.23
N VAL A 29 11.81 -8.03 -28.28
CA VAL A 29 12.04 -6.82 -27.49
C VAL A 29 11.89 -7.13 -26.00
N VAL A 30 12.87 -6.72 -25.21
CA VAL A 30 12.79 -6.71 -23.74
C VAL A 30 12.50 -5.27 -23.31
N ARG A 31 11.39 -5.08 -22.59
CA ARG A 31 11.02 -3.79 -22.01
C ARG A 31 11.35 -3.75 -20.53
N LEU A 32 12.09 -2.74 -20.11
CA LEU A 32 12.41 -2.48 -18.72
C LEU A 32 11.52 -1.36 -18.17
N THR A 33 11.21 -1.43 -16.88
CA THR A 33 10.46 -0.39 -16.15
C THR A 33 11.37 0.70 -15.59
N VAL A 34 12.69 0.52 -15.69
CA VAL A 34 13.72 1.46 -15.24
C VAL A 34 14.24 2.33 -16.38
N SER A 35 14.71 3.53 -16.05
CA SER A 35 15.28 4.48 -17.02
C SER A 35 16.64 4.02 -17.54
N LYS A 36 17.07 4.60 -18.66
CA LYS A 36 18.40 4.34 -19.20
C LYS A 36 19.52 4.71 -18.24
N GLU A 37 19.44 5.89 -17.63
CA GLU A 37 20.43 6.38 -16.68
C GLU A 37 20.64 5.40 -15.52
N LEU A 38 19.54 4.88 -14.94
CA LEU A 38 19.62 3.93 -13.84
C LEU A 38 20.33 2.62 -14.23
N VAL A 39 20.16 2.18 -15.48
CA VAL A 39 20.84 0.99 -15.99
C VAL A 39 22.31 1.29 -16.33
N GLU A 40 22.64 2.48 -16.80
CA GLU A 40 24.03 2.87 -17.08
C GLU A 40 24.86 3.01 -15.80
N GLU A 41 24.25 3.47 -14.71
CA GLU A 41 24.89 3.57 -13.39
C GLU A 41 25.00 2.23 -12.65
N SER A 42 24.39 1.17 -13.19
CA SER A 42 24.40 -0.15 -12.54
C SER A 42 25.80 -0.71 -12.31
N PRO A 43 26.01 -1.45 -11.21
CA PRO A 43 27.27 -2.14 -10.93
C PRO A 43 27.74 -2.99 -12.12
N LYS A 44 28.99 -2.77 -12.55
CA LYS A 44 29.57 -3.51 -13.69
C LYS A 44 30.21 -4.81 -13.21
N VAL A 45 29.92 -5.89 -13.93
CA VAL A 45 30.51 -7.22 -13.68
C VAL A 45 31.80 -7.33 -14.51
N GLN A 46 32.94 -7.52 -13.85
CA GLN A 46 34.21 -7.80 -14.52
C GLN A 46 34.58 -9.28 -14.38
N ASP A 47 34.60 -9.79 -13.15
CA ASP A 47 34.98 -11.17 -12.85
C ASP A 47 33.88 -11.93 -12.09
N GLU A 48 33.43 -11.38 -10.95
CA GLU A 48 32.40 -11.99 -10.11
C GLU A 48 31.11 -11.16 -10.12
N PHE A 49 29.97 -11.86 -10.16
CA PHE A 49 28.66 -11.25 -10.09
C PHE A 49 28.26 -11.00 -8.64
N ASP A 50 28.28 -9.72 -8.22
CA ASP A 50 27.79 -9.33 -6.90
C ASP A 50 26.28 -9.07 -6.92
N ALA A 51 25.52 -10.09 -6.54
CA ALA A 51 24.06 -10.00 -6.47
C ALA A 51 23.57 -8.97 -5.43
N ARG A 52 24.34 -8.73 -4.36
CA ARG A 52 23.97 -7.80 -3.29
C ARG A 52 24.12 -6.37 -3.78
N ALA A 53 25.24 -6.03 -4.41
CA ALA A 53 25.46 -4.70 -4.99
C ALA A 53 24.39 -4.34 -6.03
N VAL A 54 23.98 -5.31 -6.86
CA VAL A 54 22.86 -5.13 -7.81
C VAL A 54 21.56 -4.86 -7.07
N ALA A 55 21.25 -5.66 -6.04
CA ALA A 55 20.03 -5.48 -5.26
C ALA A 55 19.99 -4.12 -4.53
N GLU A 56 21.10 -3.69 -3.94
CA GLU A 56 21.24 -2.39 -3.29
C GLU A 56 21.03 -1.24 -4.29
N HIS A 57 21.66 -1.30 -5.47
CA HIS A 57 21.53 -0.28 -6.53
C HIS A 57 20.09 -0.07 -6.99
N TYR A 58 19.34 -1.16 -7.16
CA TYR A 58 17.94 -1.10 -7.59
C TYR A 58 16.93 -0.99 -6.42
N GLY A 59 17.41 -0.85 -5.18
CA GLY A 59 16.54 -0.73 -4.00
C GLY A 59 15.73 -1.99 -3.70
N LEU A 60 16.22 -3.16 -4.10
CA LEU A 60 15.56 -4.44 -3.86
C LEU A 60 15.80 -4.90 -2.42
N ALA A 61 14.77 -5.50 -1.81
CA ALA A 61 14.82 -5.97 -0.42
C ALA A 61 15.97 -6.96 -0.15
N SER A 62 16.37 -7.76 -1.14
CA SER A 62 17.47 -8.72 -1.04
C SER A 62 18.86 -8.09 -0.87
N GLY A 63 19.01 -6.77 -1.06
CA GLY A 63 20.25 -6.04 -0.80
C GLY A 63 20.46 -5.74 0.69
N TYR A 64 19.43 -5.91 1.51
CA TYR A 64 19.42 -5.52 2.91
C TYR A 64 19.15 -6.73 3.80
N ASP A 65 19.68 -6.70 5.01
CA ASP A 65 19.30 -7.68 6.02
C ASP A 65 17.82 -7.51 6.35
N ALA A 66 17.10 -8.63 6.42
CA ALA A 66 15.70 -8.61 6.82
C ALA A 66 15.60 -7.96 8.21
N PRO A 67 14.59 -7.11 8.45
CA PRO A 67 14.38 -6.55 9.78
C PRO A 67 14.19 -7.68 10.80
N ALA A 68 14.61 -7.44 12.04
CA ALA A 68 14.52 -8.44 13.12
C ALA A 68 13.08 -8.93 13.36
N THR A 69 12.08 -8.16 12.93
CA THR A 69 10.66 -8.47 13.04
C THR A 69 10.00 -8.41 11.66
N LEU A 70 9.08 -9.32 11.37
CA LEU A 70 8.26 -9.30 10.14
C LEU A 70 7.11 -8.28 10.19
N GLY A 71 7.13 -7.36 11.16
CA GLY A 71 6.00 -6.49 11.47
C GLY A 71 5.01 -7.09 12.48
N ASP A 72 5.24 -8.31 12.96
CA ASP A 72 4.42 -8.99 13.99
C ASP A 72 4.72 -8.51 15.43
N GLY A 73 5.06 -7.24 15.62
CA GLY A 73 5.22 -6.67 16.95
C GLY A 73 3.87 -6.53 17.66
N GLU A 74 3.84 -6.71 18.98
CA GLU A 74 2.66 -6.32 19.76
C GLU A 74 2.51 -4.79 19.73
N LEU A 75 1.37 -4.30 19.26
CA LEU A 75 1.07 -2.86 19.26
C LEU A 75 0.93 -2.36 20.70
N LEU A 76 1.75 -1.38 21.07
CA LEU A 76 1.65 -0.71 22.37
C LEU A 76 0.46 0.26 22.40
N PRO A 77 -0.09 0.59 23.57
CA PRO A 77 -1.22 1.52 23.70
C PRO A 77 -1.03 2.90 23.05
N ASP A 78 0.21 3.37 22.92
CA ASP A 78 0.55 4.67 22.31
C ASP A 78 1.10 4.51 20.87
N ASP A 79 0.99 3.32 20.28
CA ASP A 79 1.48 3.05 18.92
C ASP A 79 0.59 3.78 17.89
N PRO A 80 1.15 4.59 16.98
CA PRO A 80 0.38 5.26 15.94
C PRO A 80 -0.34 4.30 14.98
N ALA A 81 0.03 3.02 14.95
CA ALA A 81 -0.69 2.00 14.20
C ALA A 81 -2.02 1.56 14.85
N LEU A 82 -2.28 1.93 16.12
CA LEU A 82 -3.58 1.69 16.75
C LEU A 82 -4.66 2.61 16.19
N THR A 83 -5.81 2.03 15.86
CA THR A 83 -6.96 2.78 15.37
C THR A 83 -7.95 3.09 16.49
N ALA A 84 -8.85 4.05 16.25
CA ALA A 84 -9.95 4.35 17.19
C ALA A 84 -10.88 3.14 17.41
N GLU A 85 -11.09 2.31 16.37
CA GLU A 85 -11.91 1.10 16.47
C GLU A 85 -11.23 0.02 17.34
N ASP A 86 -9.90 -0.06 17.32
CA ASP A 86 -9.14 -0.96 18.22
C ASP A 86 -9.30 -0.55 19.69
N ASP A 87 -9.29 0.75 19.97
CA ASP A 87 -9.54 1.29 21.31
C ASP A 87 -10.99 1.05 21.78
N GLU A 88 -11.97 1.21 20.88
CA GLU A 88 -13.38 0.87 21.14
C GLU A 88 -13.52 -0.61 21.52
N LEU A 89 -12.94 -1.52 20.72
CA LEU A 89 -12.95 -2.96 21.00
C LEU A 89 -12.28 -3.29 22.34
N ARG A 90 -11.12 -2.68 22.64
CA ARG A 90 -10.41 -2.86 23.91
C ARG A 90 -11.22 -2.36 25.10
N ALA A 91 -11.95 -1.25 24.95
CA ALA A 91 -12.82 -0.69 25.96
C ALA A 91 -14.17 -1.43 26.10
N GLY A 92 -14.44 -2.41 25.23
CA GLY A 92 -15.73 -3.12 25.18
C GLY A 92 -16.88 -2.25 24.66
N ILE A 93 -16.56 -1.18 23.93
CA ILE A 93 -17.50 -0.26 23.29
C ILE A 93 -17.81 -0.78 21.89
N PRO A 94 -19.08 -0.76 21.43
CA PRO A 94 -19.41 -1.10 20.05
C PRO A 94 -18.65 -0.20 19.07
N THR A 95 -18.04 -0.80 18.03
CA THR A 95 -17.34 0.02 17.05
C THR A 95 -18.30 0.81 16.17
N ALA A 96 -17.82 1.90 15.57
CA ALA A 96 -18.60 2.68 14.61
C ALA A 96 -19.18 1.82 13.47
N GLU A 97 -18.46 0.81 12.98
CA GLU A 97 -18.97 -0.16 12.01
C GLU A 97 -20.11 -1.02 12.58
N GLN A 98 -19.94 -1.55 13.80
CA GLN A 98 -20.96 -2.36 14.47
C GLN A 98 -22.26 -1.58 14.69
N GLU A 99 -22.16 -0.30 15.06
CA GLU A 99 -23.32 0.59 15.20
C GLU A 99 -24.03 0.80 13.86
N ARG A 100 -23.29 1.07 12.78
CA ARG A 100 -23.85 1.21 11.42
C ARG A 100 -24.53 -0.09 10.96
N LEU A 101 -23.93 -1.24 11.25
CA LEU A 101 -24.50 -2.55 10.94
C LEU A 101 -25.78 -2.82 11.74
N ARG A 102 -25.82 -2.49 13.03
CA ARG A 102 -27.03 -2.59 13.87
C ARG A 102 -28.15 -1.70 13.35
N ALA A 103 -27.83 -0.43 13.04
CA ALA A 103 -28.79 0.51 12.46
C ALA A 103 -29.35 0.00 11.12
N ARG A 104 -28.50 -0.56 10.26
CA ARG A 104 -28.93 -1.18 8.99
C ARG A 104 -29.82 -2.41 9.21
N ARG A 105 -29.56 -3.21 10.26
CA ARG A 105 -30.33 -4.39 10.61
C ARG A 105 -31.65 -4.06 11.33
N GLY A 106 -31.84 -2.80 11.75
CA GLY A 106 -32.99 -2.35 12.52
C GLY A 106 -32.93 -2.74 14.00
N ASP A 107 -31.77 -3.14 14.51
CA ASP A 107 -31.54 -3.57 15.90
C ASP A 107 -30.99 -2.42 16.74
N VAL A 108 -31.79 -1.35 16.83
CA VAL A 108 -31.48 -0.16 17.62
C VAL A 108 -32.45 -0.14 18.79
N THR A 109 -31.97 -0.44 20.00
CA THR A 109 -32.72 -0.08 21.20
C THR A 109 -32.71 1.44 21.29
N PRO A 110 -33.87 2.12 21.25
CA PRO A 110 -33.90 3.56 21.48
C PRO A 110 -33.48 3.81 22.93
N GLU A 111 -32.25 4.25 23.12
CA GLU A 111 -31.79 4.81 24.39
C GLU A 111 -32.61 6.08 24.65
N SER A 112 -33.65 5.94 25.47
CA SER A 112 -34.45 6.99 26.14
C SER A 112 -35.12 8.06 25.25
N PRO A 113 -36.47 8.17 25.24
CA PRO A 113 -37.14 9.31 24.62
C PRO A 113 -36.97 10.55 25.51
N GLY A 114 -36.01 11.42 25.19
CA GLY A 114 -35.81 12.66 25.95
C GLY A 114 -35.03 13.74 25.20
N LEU A 115 -35.64 14.92 25.12
CA LEU A 115 -35.10 16.20 24.62
C LEU A 115 -35.05 16.45 23.11
N LEU A 116 -36.18 16.28 22.42
CA LEU A 116 -36.57 17.23 21.38
C LEU A 116 -37.65 18.13 21.97
N GLY A 117 -37.23 19.28 22.49
CA GLY A 117 -38.13 20.28 23.06
C GLY A 117 -39.21 20.68 22.05
N GLU A 118 -40.47 20.62 22.48
CA GLU A 118 -41.60 21.10 21.71
C GLU A 118 -41.41 22.60 21.42
N ARG A 119 -41.08 22.92 20.16
CA ARG A 119 -41.15 24.30 19.67
C ARG A 119 -42.62 24.65 19.50
N ASN A 120 -43.21 25.24 20.53
CA ASN A 120 -44.50 25.92 20.43
C ASN A 120 -44.32 27.16 19.52
N PRO A 121 -44.90 27.23 18.31
CA PRO A 121 -44.81 28.44 17.51
C PRO A 121 -45.64 29.56 18.15
N PRO A 122 -45.16 30.82 18.15
CA PRO A 122 -45.94 31.92 18.68
C PRO A 122 -47.21 32.12 17.83
N ARG A 123 -48.37 32.12 18.50
CA ARG A 123 -49.62 32.59 17.91
C ARG A 123 -49.50 34.10 17.70
N TYR A 124 -49.55 34.55 16.46
CA TYR A 124 -49.81 35.94 16.15
C TYR A 124 -51.30 36.20 16.43
N GLU A 125 -51.59 37.11 17.36
CA GLU A 125 -52.92 37.71 17.47
C GLU A 125 -53.04 38.78 16.38
N GLU A 126 -53.96 38.58 15.43
CA GLU A 126 -54.38 39.63 14.51
C GLU A 126 -55.14 40.70 15.29
N THR A 127 -54.64 41.94 15.22
CA THR A 127 -55.39 43.16 15.57
C THR A 127 -55.99 43.78 14.32
#